data_AF-A0AAC8V8E5-F1
#
_entry.id   AF-A0AAC8V8E5-F1
#
_cell.length_a   1.000
_cell.length_b   1.000
_cell.length_c   1.000
_cell.angle_alpha   90.00
_cell.angle_beta   90.00
_cell.angle_gamma   90.00
#
_symmetry.space_group_name_H-M   'P 1'
#
loop_
_entity.id
_entity.type
_entity.pdbx_description
1 polymer ?
#
loop_
_entity_poly.entity_id
_entity_poly.type
_entity_poly.pdbx_seq_one_letter_code
_entity_poly.pdbx_strand_id
1 'polypeptide(L)'
;MPNLHLLLVTGPDNIALLPEPGVLLIADSRPPGIASTRHTRLFSYPCNLLHSICRDLQHLMYSGPDPVSPPQPLPIAMAPGLLKTLLRLADADDETMLRLVLAYSLTLECQRTSTLLRSLLTADADLFDTLYRHRLEPWPVARYADLFGLSQRKFNQLFNDKFGMAPKRWLLRQRLGHARQLLETTSKKVIDVALESGFCNAAHFSDCFRRHFSQSPSEVRRASLHHRAG
;
A
#
# COMPACT_ATOMS: atom_id res chain seq x y z
N MET A 1 10.74 -8.78 10.06
CA MET A 1 10.80 -7.82 8.94
C MET A 1 10.47 -6.46 9.51
N PRO A 2 11.15 -5.39 9.10
CA PRO A 2 10.81 -4.07 9.58
C PRO A 2 9.40 -3.72 9.11
N ASN A 3 8.63 -3.05 9.95
CA ASN A 3 7.36 -2.40 9.61
C ASN A 3 7.61 -0.90 9.57
N LEU A 4 6.75 -0.17 8.86
CA LEU A 4 6.63 1.26 9.10
C LEU A 4 5.71 1.46 10.30
N HIS A 5 6.27 1.99 11.37
CA HIS A 5 5.52 2.48 12.51
C HIS A 5 5.30 3.99 12.35
N LEU A 6 4.05 4.42 12.46
CA LEU A 6 3.63 5.81 12.36
C LEU A 6 3.05 6.21 13.72
N LEU A 7 3.71 7.12 14.40
CA LEU A 7 3.26 7.66 15.69
C LEU A 7 2.75 9.07 15.49
N LEU A 8 1.44 9.26 15.61
CA LEU A 8 0.78 10.56 15.60
C LEU A 8 0.86 11.17 17.01
N VAL A 9 1.40 12.38 17.13
CA VAL A 9 1.56 13.11 18.40
C VAL A 9 0.82 14.44 18.30
N THR A 10 -0.25 14.60 19.09
CA THR A 10 -1.18 15.75 18.99
C THR A 10 -1.01 16.81 20.07
N GLY A 11 -0.15 16.57 21.05
CA GLY A 11 0.12 17.48 22.15
C GLY A 11 1.52 17.28 22.71
N PRO A 12 1.90 18.01 23.78
CA PRO A 12 3.20 17.92 24.42
C PRO A 12 3.28 16.62 25.25
N ASP A 13 3.25 15.48 24.58
CA ASP A 13 3.71 14.24 25.19
C ASP A 13 5.23 14.32 25.29
N ASN A 14 5.77 13.82 26.40
CA ASN A 14 7.20 13.87 26.74
C ASN A 14 8.04 12.91 25.87
N ILE A 15 7.83 12.95 24.55
CA ILE A 15 8.63 12.26 23.55
C ILE A 15 9.72 13.25 23.15
N ALA A 16 10.94 13.03 23.66
CA ALA A 16 12.11 13.88 23.41
C ALA A 16 12.45 14.11 21.91
N LEU A 17 11.78 13.40 21.00
CA LEU A 17 12.01 13.38 19.56
C LEU A 17 11.04 14.28 18.76
N LEU A 18 10.01 14.86 19.39
CA LEU A 18 9.08 15.83 18.78
C LEU A 18 8.76 16.96 19.77
N PRO A 19 9.40 18.15 19.67
CA PRO A 19 9.05 19.30 20.51
C PRO A 19 7.70 19.93 20.14
N GLU A 20 7.15 19.59 18.97
CA GLU A 20 5.90 20.12 18.42
C GLU A 20 4.99 18.98 17.95
N PRO A 21 3.66 19.19 17.84
CA PRO A 21 2.74 18.22 17.26
C PRO A 21 3.18 17.77 15.86
N GLY A 22 3.10 16.47 15.60
CA GLY A 22 3.61 15.91 14.36
C GLY A 22 3.43 14.41 14.24
N VAL A 23 4.16 13.85 13.28
CA VAL A 23 4.23 12.41 13.03
C VAL A 23 5.68 11.96 13.17
N LEU A 24 5.91 10.82 13.81
CA LEU A 24 7.19 10.11 13.76
C LEU A 24 7.04 8.88 12.85
N LEU A 25 7.90 8.81 11.84
CA LEU A 25 8.07 7.64 10.98
C LEU A 25 9.24 6.80 11.51
N ILE A 26 8.98 5.54 11.80
CA ILE A 26 9.93 4.61 12.41
C ILE A 26 9.97 3.34 11.55
N ALA A 27 11.16 2.90 11.19
CA ALA A 27 11.36 1.70 10.38
C ALA A 27 12.03 0.62 11.23
N ASP A 28 11.22 -0.21 11.90
CA ASP A 28 11.69 -1.20 12.88
C ASP A 28 10.84 -2.48 12.83
N SER A 29 11.41 -3.62 13.22
CA SER A 29 10.73 -4.91 13.30
C SER A 29 9.81 -5.03 14.51
N ARG A 30 9.96 -4.18 15.52
CA ARG A 30 9.07 -4.12 16.68
C ARG A 30 8.49 -2.72 16.82
N PRO A 31 7.21 -2.60 17.20
CA PRO A 31 6.65 -1.30 17.53
C PRO A 31 7.48 -0.67 18.65
N PRO A 32 7.71 0.66 18.59
CA PRO A 32 8.36 1.35 19.68
C PRO A 32 7.57 1.09 20.97
N GLY A 33 8.26 0.93 22.10
CA GLY A 33 7.65 0.70 23.42
C GLY A 33 6.86 1.91 23.96
N ILE A 34 6.35 2.76 23.08
CA ILE A 34 5.57 3.94 23.38
C ILE A 34 4.12 3.50 23.52
N ALA A 35 3.60 3.57 24.74
CA ALA A 35 2.18 3.31 24.99
C ALA A 35 1.32 4.35 24.25
N SER A 36 0.22 3.91 23.63
CA SER A 36 -0.78 4.85 23.10
C SER A 36 -1.41 5.59 24.27
N THR A 37 -1.33 6.92 24.26
CA THR A 37 -1.90 7.80 25.28
C THR A 37 -3.11 8.55 24.71
N ARG A 38 -3.63 9.52 25.45
CA ARG A 38 -4.65 10.44 24.94
C ARG A 38 -4.15 11.30 23.78
N HIS A 39 -2.85 11.53 23.71
CA HIS A 39 -2.23 12.48 22.79
C HIS A 39 -1.33 11.79 21.75
N THR A 40 -1.01 10.50 21.95
CA THR A 40 -0.31 9.64 20.98
C THR A 40 -1.20 8.54 20.42
N ARG A 41 -1.09 8.27 19.11
CA ARG A 41 -1.58 7.01 18.51
C ARG A 41 -0.52 6.36 17.64
N LEU A 42 -0.30 5.07 17.88
CA LEU A 42 0.64 4.25 17.12
C LEU A 42 -0.09 3.39 16.08
N PHE A 43 0.36 3.49 14.83
CA PHE A 43 -0.06 2.65 13.72
C PHE A 43 1.14 1.84 13.23
N SER A 44 0.90 0.59 12.83
CA SER A 44 1.95 -0.32 12.38
C SER A 44 1.56 -0.89 11.03
N TYR A 45 2.35 -0.56 10.02
CA TYR A 45 2.08 -0.95 8.64
C TYR A 45 3.13 -1.95 8.16
N PRO A 46 2.70 -3.15 7.76
CA PRO A 46 3.62 -4.11 7.18
C PRO A 46 4.15 -3.61 5.83
N CYS A 47 5.39 -3.98 5.50
CA CYS A 47 6.06 -3.48 4.30
C CYS A 47 5.28 -3.73 2.99
N ASN A 48 4.46 -4.77 2.92
CA ASN A 48 3.64 -5.05 1.75
C ASN A 48 2.64 -3.92 1.39
N LEU A 49 2.05 -3.25 2.40
CA LEU A 49 1.19 -2.07 2.19
C LEU A 49 2.00 -0.91 1.61
N LEU A 50 3.22 -0.73 2.11
CA LEU A 50 4.12 0.34 1.67
C LEU A 50 4.49 0.21 0.21
N HIS A 51 4.74 -1.00 -0.30
CA HIS A 51 5.15 -1.16 -1.69
C HIS A 51 4.13 -0.63 -2.71
N SER A 52 2.83 -0.83 -2.46
CA SER A 52 1.77 -0.29 -3.32
C SER A 52 1.75 1.24 -3.25
N ILE A 53 1.83 1.79 -2.05
CA ILE A 53 1.76 3.23 -1.82
C ILE A 53 3.00 3.94 -2.37
N CYS A 54 4.21 3.43 -2.10
CA CYS A 54 5.46 4.00 -2.60
C CYS A 54 5.54 4.00 -4.12
N ARG A 55 4.90 3.04 -4.79
CA ARG A 55 4.78 3.04 -6.25
C ARG A 55 3.90 4.19 -6.74
N ASP A 56 2.74 4.39 -6.13
CA ASP A 56 1.84 5.51 -6.46
C ASP A 56 2.57 6.87 -6.25
N LEU A 57 3.40 6.93 -5.21
CA LEU A 57 4.17 8.11 -4.81
C LEU A 57 5.57 8.19 -5.44
N GLN A 58 5.93 7.30 -6.37
CA GLN A 58 7.30 7.21 -6.90
C GLN A 58 7.76 8.52 -7.55
N HIS A 59 6.83 9.27 -8.13
CA HIS A 59 7.09 10.59 -8.73
C HIS A 59 7.49 11.67 -7.72
N LEU A 60 7.20 11.47 -6.42
CA LEU A 60 7.60 12.35 -5.32
C LEU A 60 8.91 11.89 -4.65
N MET A 61 9.39 10.69 -4.97
CA MET A 61 10.58 10.13 -4.31
C MET A 61 11.87 10.71 -4.90
N TYR A 62 12.83 10.95 -4.03
CA TYR A 62 14.17 11.40 -4.41
C TYR A 62 14.96 10.25 -5.06
N SER A 63 15.45 10.48 -6.28
CA SER A 63 16.19 9.48 -7.08
C SER A 63 17.72 9.56 -6.95
N GLY A 64 18.26 10.47 -6.12
CA GLY A 64 19.69 10.61 -5.92
C GLY A 64 20.28 9.58 -4.94
N PRO A 65 21.62 9.60 -4.75
CA PRO A 65 22.31 8.66 -3.86
C PRO A 65 21.74 8.74 -2.45
N ASP A 66 21.55 7.57 -1.82
CA ASP A 66 21.07 7.50 -0.44
C ASP A 66 22.13 8.09 0.51
N PRO A 67 21.78 9.07 1.37
CA PRO A 67 22.63 9.44 2.48
C PRO A 67 22.87 8.23 3.41
N VAL A 68 24.01 8.24 4.12
CA VAL A 68 24.42 7.20 5.07
C VAL A 68 23.34 7.03 6.15
N SER A 69 22.54 5.96 6.03
CA SER A 69 21.42 5.55 6.89
C SER A 69 20.31 6.60 7.12
N PRO A 70 19.01 6.23 7.02
CA PRO A 70 17.94 7.15 7.34
C PRO A 70 18.00 7.55 8.82
N PRO A 71 17.93 8.85 9.18
CA PRO A 71 17.80 9.25 10.57
C PRO A 71 16.50 8.67 11.14
N GLN A 72 16.62 7.83 12.16
CA GLN A 72 15.49 7.24 12.86
C GLN A 72 15.44 7.72 14.31
N PRO A 73 14.24 8.00 14.86
CA PRO A 73 12.98 8.18 14.14
C PRO A 73 13.00 9.44 13.26
N LEU A 74 12.18 9.47 12.19
CA LEU A 74 12.06 10.64 11.31
C LEU A 74 10.85 11.49 11.75
N PRO A 75 11.08 12.66 12.39
CA PRO A 75 10.00 13.58 12.73
C PRO A 75 9.52 14.34 11.50
N ILE A 76 8.20 14.44 11.35
CA ILE A 76 7.50 15.21 10.33
C ILE A 76 6.58 16.20 11.04
N ALA A 77 6.93 17.48 11.00
CA ALA A 77 6.13 18.52 11.62
C ALA A 77 4.77 18.66 10.94
N MET A 78 3.71 18.79 11.72
CA MET A 78 2.36 18.85 11.19
C MET A 78 1.44 19.74 12.01
N ALA A 79 0.67 20.59 11.32
CA ALA A 79 -0.29 21.45 11.99
C ALA A 79 -1.32 20.63 12.79
N PRO A 80 -1.70 21.06 14.02
CA PRO A 80 -2.67 20.34 14.87
C PRO A 80 -4.01 20.05 14.18
N GLY A 81 -4.46 20.95 13.30
CA GLY A 81 -5.68 20.74 12.51
C GLY A 81 -5.60 19.54 11.58
N LEU A 82 -4.45 19.36 10.91
CA LEU A 82 -4.22 18.23 10.01
C LEU A 82 -4.11 16.91 10.78
N LEU A 83 -3.44 16.91 11.94
CA LEU A 83 -3.34 15.73 12.81
C LEU A 83 -4.72 15.23 13.27
N LYS A 84 -5.64 16.14 13.63
CA LYS A 84 -7.03 15.78 13.97
C LYS A 84 -7.76 15.15 12.78
N THR A 85 -7.54 15.67 11.57
CA THR A 85 -8.12 15.10 10.35
C THR A 85 -7.56 13.71 10.08
N LEU A 86 -6.25 13.50 10.23
CA LEU A 86 -5.63 12.19 10.08
C LEU A 86 -6.15 11.17 11.08
N LEU A 87 -6.37 11.56 12.35
CA LEU A 87 -6.97 10.67 13.34
C LEU A 87 -8.38 10.23 12.94
N ARG A 88 -9.23 11.16 12.48
CA ARG A 88 -10.58 10.83 11.98
C ARG A 88 -10.53 9.93 10.75
N LEU A 89 -9.59 10.20 9.85
CA LEU A 89 -9.40 9.39 8.65
C LEU A 89 -8.90 7.99 9.01
N ALA A 90 -8.01 7.86 9.99
CA ALA A 90 -7.52 6.56 10.44
C ALA A 90 -8.62 5.67 11.01
N ASP A 91 -9.67 6.25 11.63
CA ASP A 91 -10.83 5.50 12.11
C ASP A 91 -11.75 5.04 10.95
N ALA A 92 -11.66 5.67 9.77
CA ALA A 92 -12.48 5.35 8.59
C ALA A 92 -11.74 4.50 7.53
N ASP A 93 -10.48 4.85 7.24
CA ASP A 93 -9.59 4.25 6.24
C ASP A 93 -8.13 4.61 6.57
N ASP A 94 -7.43 3.70 7.25
CA ASP A 94 -6.04 3.86 7.67
C ASP A 94 -5.04 3.82 6.50
N GLU A 95 -5.35 3.11 5.41
CA GLU A 95 -4.53 3.09 4.20
C GLU A 95 -4.52 4.45 3.49
N THR A 96 -5.69 5.10 3.40
CA THR A 96 -5.79 6.46 2.85
C THR A 96 -5.08 7.47 3.76
N MET A 97 -5.20 7.32 5.09
CA MET A 97 -4.42 8.12 6.04
C MET A 97 -2.92 7.97 5.82
N LEU A 98 -2.44 6.73 5.71
CA LEU A 98 -1.03 6.43 5.47
C LEU A 98 -0.55 7.03 4.15
N ARG A 99 -1.31 6.91 3.05
CA ARG A 99 -0.99 7.55 1.76
C ARG A 99 -0.78 9.06 1.92
N LEU A 100 -1.70 9.74 2.61
CA LEU A 100 -1.61 11.18 2.83
C LEU A 100 -0.40 11.56 3.67
N VAL A 101 -0.12 10.82 4.74
CA VAL A 101 1.06 11.07 5.58
C VAL A 101 2.34 10.89 4.77
N LEU A 102 2.46 9.82 3.99
CA LEU A 102 3.66 9.58 3.18
C LEU A 102 3.82 10.61 2.07
N ALA A 103 2.74 10.99 1.37
CA ALA A 103 2.77 12.04 0.36
C ALA A 103 3.21 13.38 0.98
N TYR A 104 2.61 13.77 2.11
CA TYR A 104 2.98 14.98 2.85
C TYR A 104 4.44 14.95 3.32
N SER A 105 4.89 13.82 3.87
CA SER A 105 6.27 13.64 4.33
C SER A 105 7.27 13.73 3.17
N LEU A 106 6.94 13.20 2.00
CA LEU A 106 7.75 13.34 0.79
C LEU A 106 7.78 14.79 0.27
N THR A 107 6.71 15.57 0.47
CA THR A 107 6.73 17.00 0.10
C THR A 107 7.57 17.87 1.04
N LEU A 108 7.61 17.56 2.34
CA LEU A 108 8.41 18.34 3.29
C LEU A 108 9.86 17.88 3.40
N GLU A 109 10.08 16.56 3.44
CA GLU A 109 11.35 15.92 3.77
C GLU A 109 11.63 14.81 2.73
N CYS A 110 11.60 15.17 1.45
CA CYS A 110 11.69 14.26 0.30
C CYS A 110 12.86 13.27 0.42
N GLN A 111 14.08 13.77 0.67
CA GLN A 111 15.27 12.93 0.72
C GLN A 111 15.23 11.95 1.90
N ARG A 112 14.95 12.43 3.11
CA ARG A 112 14.92 11.61 4.34
C ARG A 112 13.81 10.56 4.29
N THR A 113 12.61 10.96 3.84
CA THR A 113 11.46 10.06 3.70
C THR A 113 11.73 9.00 2.64
N SER A 114 12.32 9.37 1.50
CA SER A 114 12.66 8.42 0.43
C SER A 114 13.70 7.40 0.89
N THR A 115 14.72 7.80 1.66
CA THR A 115 15.73 6.89 2.21
C THR A 115 15.14 5.95 3.27
N LEU A 116 14.25 6.43 4.13
CA LEU A 116 13.55 5.59 5.10
C LEU A 116 12.69 4.55 4.39
N LEU A 117 11.86 4.96 3.42
CA LEU A 117 11.01 4.05 2.66
C LEU A 117 11.86 3.04 1.88
N ARG A 118 12.94 3.44 1.23
CA ARG A 118 13.86 2.50 0.56
C ARG A 118 14.44 1.48 1.55
N SER A 119 14.87 1.91 2.73
CA SER A 119 15.40 1.00 3.77
C SER A 119 14.41 -0.08 4.23
N LEU A 120 13.10 0.21 4.15
CA LEU A 120 12.03 -0.74 4.46
C LEU A 120 11.75 -1.71 3.30
N LEU A 121 12.01 -1.28 2.07
CA LEU A 121 11.69 -2.01 0.85
C LEU A 121 12.87 -2.85 0.35
N THR A 122 14.11 -2.58 0.80
CA THR A 122 15.35 -3.19 0.27
C THR A 122 15.47 -4.69 0.45
N ALA A 123 14.87 -5.30 1.47
CA ALA A 123 14.99 -6.74 1.69
C ALA A 123 14.22 -7.58 0.65
N ASP A 124 13.15 -7.01 0.06
CA ASP A 124 12.16 -7.73 -0.75
C ASP A 124 11.77 -7.02 -2.06
N ALA A 125 12.48 -5.94 -2.42
CA ALA A 125 12.17 -5.10 -3.57
C ALA A 125 12.04 -5.93 -4.86
N ASP A 126 12.97 -6.86 -5.10
CA ASP A 126 12.96 -7.70 -6.30
C ASP A 126 11.77 -8.68 -6.35
N LEU A 127 11.42 -9.25 -5.19
CA LEU A 127 10.27 -10.15 -5.05
C LEU A 127 8.98 -9.40 -5.38
N PHE A 128 8.74 -8.27 -4.71
CA PHE A 128 7.53 -7.50 -4.92
C PHE A 128 7.46 -6.91 -6.32
N ASP A 129 8.54 -6.31 -6.81
CA ASP A 129 8.49 -5.60 -8.07
C ASP A 129 8.25 -6.58 -9.23
N THR A 130 8.91 -7.74 -9.21
CA THR A 130 8.63 -8.82 -10.17
C THR A 130 7.18 -9.28 -10.09
N LEU A 131 6.65 -9.51 -8.88
CA LEU A 131 5.25 -9.93 -8.69
C LEU A 131 4.25 -8.90 -9.19
N TYR A 132 4.50 -7.62 -8.91
CA TYR A 132 3.61 -6.56 -9.32
C TYR A 132 3.68 -6.31 -10.83
N ARG A 133 4.87 -6.31 -11.43
CA ARG A 133 5.05 -6.21 -12.89
C ARG A 133 4.19 -7.25 -13.62
N HIS A 134 4.17 -8.48 -13.10
CA HIS A 134 3.44 -9.60 -13.70
C HIS A 134 2.09 -9.91 -13.04
N ARG A 135 1.52 -9.00 -12.23
CA ARG A 135 0.28 -9.28 -11.46
C ARG A 135 -0.94 -9.55 -12.34
N LEU A 136 -0.96 -8.98 -13.54
CA LEU A 136 -2.03 -9.12 -14.53
C LEU A 136 -1.76 -10.24 -15.53
N GLU A 137 -0.61 -10.89 -15.48
CA GLU A 137 -0.36 -12.07 -16.29
C GLU A 137 -1.29 -13.21 -15.86
N PRO A 138 -1.92 -13.97 -16.78
CA PRO A 138 -2.81 -15.06 -16.45
C PRO A 138 -2.04 -16.32 -15.99
N TRP A 139 -0.99 -16.15 -15.22
CA TRP A 139 -0.11 -17.22 -14.77
C TRP A 139 -0.65 -17.92 -13.51
N PRO A 140 -0.40 -19.23 -13.35
CA PRO A 140 -0.61 -19.92 -12.09
C PRO A 140 0.44 -19.49 -11.06
N VAL A 141 0.12 -19.63 -9.76
CA VAL A 141 1.05 -19.31 -8.66
C VAL A 141 2.40 -20.03 -8.79
N ALA A 142 2.41 -21.26 -9.32
CA ALA A 142 3.63 -22.02 -9.57
C ALA A 142 4.63 -21.26 -10.45
N ARG A 143 4.15 -20.56 -11.50
CA ARG A 143 5.02 -19.78 -12.39
C ARG A 143 5.72 -18.64 -11.67
N TYR A 144 5.05 -17.98 -10.73
CA TYR A 144 5.68 -16.95 -9.91
C TYR A 144 6.72 -17.54 -8.97
N ALA A 145 6.48 -18.73 -8.42
CA ALA A 145 7.46 -19.43 -7.59
C ALA A 145 8.74 -19.77 -8.39
N ASP A 146 8.58 -20.20 -9.65
CA ASP A 146 9.69 -20.52 -10.55
C ASP A 146 10.58 -19.30 -10.84
N LEU A 147 10.01 -18.09 -10.93
CA LEU A 147 10.79 -16.85 -11.13
C LEU A 147 11.80 -16.59 -10.01
N PHE A 148 11.58 -17.15 -8.82
CA PHE A 148 12.47 -17.02 -7.67
C PHE A 148 13.25 -18.30 -7.38
N GLY A 149 13.16 -19.33 -8.24
CA GLY A 149 13.78 -20.63 -7.99
C GLY A 149 13.22 -21.35 -6.77
N LEU A 150 11.95 -21.12 -6.43
CA LEU A 150 11.30 -21.69 -5.24
C LEU A 150 10.26 -22.73 -5.62
N SER A 151 10.10 -23.75 -4.77
CA SER A 151 8.89 -24.60 -4.85
C SER A 151 7.65 -23.77 -4.50
N GLN A 152 6.49 -24.12 -5.08
CA GLN A 152 5.23 -23.41 -4.82
C GLN A 152 4.88 -23.36 -3.32
N ARG A 153 5.19 -24.42 -2.55
CA ARG A 153 5.00 -24.44 -1.11
C ARG A 153 5.88 -23.40 -0.40
N LYS A 154 7.18 -23.37 -0.72
CA LYS A 154 8.13 -22.42 -0.12
C LYS A 154 7.80 -20.98 -0.51
N PHE A 155 7.37 -20.76 -1.75
CA PHE A 155 6.88 -19.48 -2.22
C PHE A 155 5.62 -19.03 -1.48
N ASN A 156 4.61 -19.91 -1.33
CA ASN A 156 3.40 -19.57 -0.56
C ASN A 156 3.72 -19.20 0.89
N GLN A 157 4.62 -19.94 1.54
CA GLN A 157 5.05 -19.66 2.91
C GLN A 157 5.77 -18.31 2.97
N LEU A 158 6.82 -18.13 2.16
CA LEU A 158 7.59 -16.87 2.10
C LEU A 158 6.68 -15.68 1.80
N PHE A 159 5.74 -15.84 0.87
CA PHE A 159 4.80 -14.80 0.51
C PHE A 159 3.83 -14.53 1.67
N ASN A 160 3.29 -15.56 2.32
CA ASN A 160 2.40 -15.34 3.47
C ASN A 160 3.13 -14.67 4.63
N ASP A 161 4.38 -15.05 4.89
CA ASP A 161 5.23 -14.45 5.94
C ASP A 161 5.53 -12.98 5.64
N LYS A 162 5.67 -12.61 4.36
CA LYS A 162 5.95 -11.23 3.91
C LYS A 162 4.72 -10.35 3.69
N PHE A 163 3.63 -10.94 3.19
CA PHE A 163 2.44 -10.22 2.70
C PHE A 163 1.19 -10.46 3.55
N GLY A 164 1.27 -11.31 4.58
CA GLY A 164 0.14 -11.64 5.46
C GLY A 164 -1.03 -12.34 4.78
N MET A 165 -0.86 -12.81 3.54
CA MET A 165 -1.88 -13.52 2.78
C MET A 165 -1.27 -14.43 1.72
N ALA A 166 -2.04 -15.43 1.27
CA ALA A 166 -1.60 -16.29 0.18
C ALA A 166 -1.47 -15.51 -1.16
N PRO A 167 -0.46 -15.82 -1.99
CA PRO A 167 -0.21 -15.13 -3.26
C PRO A 167 -1.38 -15.19 -4.24
N LYS A 168 -2.11 -16.32 -4.27
CA LYS A 168 -3.33 -16.47 -5.09
C LYS A 168 -4.38 -15.40 -4.74
N ARG A 169 -4.56 -15.13 -3.45
CA ARG A 169 -5.53 -14.13 -2.96
C ARG A 169 -5.06 -12.71 -3.29
N TRP A 170 -3.76 -12.45 -3.13
CA TRP A 170 -3.17 -11.17 -3.47
C TRP A 170 -3.31 -10.86 -4.97
N LEU A 171 -2.92 -11.78 -5.86
CA LEU A 171 -3.06 -11.64 -7.31
C LEU A 171 -4.52 -11.39 -7.70
N LEU A 172 -5.47 -12.13 -7.12
CA LEU A 172 -6.89 -11.93 -7.39
C LEU A 172 -7.34 -10.51 -7.04
N ARG A 173 -6.92 -9.97 -5.89
CA ARG A 173 -7.22 -8.57 -5.50
C ARG A 173 -6.65 -7.56 -6.48
N GLN A 174 -5.39 -7.74 -6.90
CA GLN A 174 -4.74 -6.84 -7.86
C GLN A 174 -5.49 -6.83 -9.20
N ARG A 175 -5.85 -8.01 -9.71
CA ARG A 175 -6.60 -8.18 -10.96
C ARG A 175 -7.99 -7.57 -10.89
N LEU A 176 -8.72 -7.78 -9.80
CA LEU A 176 -10.05 -7.21 -9.59
C LEU A 176 -10.03 -5.69 -9.41
N GLY A 177 -9.04 -5.15 -8.70
CA GLY A 177 -8.83 -3.71 -8.56
C GLY A 177 -8.57 -3.05 -9.91
N HIS A 178 -7.68 -3.63 -10.73
CA HIS A 178 -7.43 -3.13 -12.08
C HIS A 178 -8.69 -3.20 -12.97
N ALA A 179 -9.42 -4.30 -12.92
CA ALA A 179 -10.67 -4.44 -13.66
C ALA A 179 -11.68 -3.36 -13.29
N ARG A 180 -11.84 -3.09 -11.98
CA ARG A 180 -12.75 -2.03 -11.50
C ARG A 180 -12.36 -0.66 -12.05
N GLN A 181 -11.07 -0.33 -11.99
CA GLN A 181 -10.56 0.92 -12.57
C GLN A 181 -10.92 1.03 -14.06
N LEU A 182 -10.73 -0.04 -14.85
CA LEU A 182 -11.09 -0.04 -16.28
C LEU A 182 -12.61 0.11 -16.51
N LEU A 183 -13.45 -0.51 -15.67
CA LEU A 183 -14.91 -0.38 -15.74
C LEU A 183 -15.39 1.04 -15.44
N GLU A 184 -14.72 1.72 -14.51
CA GLU A 184 -15.06 3.07 -14.07
C GLU A 184 -14.53 4.14 -15.05
N THR A 185 -13.37 3.90 -15.66
CA THR A 185 -12.66 4.92 -16.46
C THR A 185 -12.79 4.75 -17.97
N THR A 186 -13.15 3.56 -18.47
CA THR A 186 -13.16 3.24 -19.92
C THR A 186 -14.48 2.66 -20.42
N SER A 187 -14.66 2.65 -21.74
CA SER A 187 -15.79 2.03 -22.45
C SER A 187 -15.50 0.63 -23.01
N LYS A 188 -14.38 -0.01 -22.63
CA LYS A 188 -13.98 -1.35 -23.11
C LYS A 188 -15.03 -2.41 -22.80
N LYS A 189 -15.23 -3.43 -23.65
CA LYS A 189 -16.24 -4.48 -23.36
C LYS A 189 -15.85 -5.23 -22.09
N VAL A 190 -16.84 -5.78 -21.37
CA VAL A 190 -16.60 -6.52 -20.11
C VAL A 190 -15.62 -7.68 -20.32
N ILE A 191 -15.69 -8.35 -21.47
CA ILE A 191 -14.77 -9.43 -21.82
C ILE A 191 -13.34 -8.92 -22.02
N ASP A 192 -13.15 -7.78 -22.67
CA ASP A 192 -11.83 -7.18 -22.88
C ASP A 192 -11.22 -6.75 -21.53
N VAL A 193 -12.02 -6.16 -20.65
CA VAL A 193 -11.60 -5.80 -19.28
C VAL A 193 -11.15 -7.05 -18.51
N ALA A 194 -11.88 -8.16 -18.62
CA ALA A 194 -11.51 -9.41 -17.96
C ALA A 194 -10.14 -9.92 -18.44
N LEU A 195 -9.94 -9.95 -19.76
CA LEU A 195 -8.70 -10.44 -20.38
C LEU A 195 -7.51 -9.56 -20.02
N GLU A 196 -7.64 -8.23 -20.13
CA GLU A 196 -6.58 -7.27 -19.76
C GLU A 196 -6.25 -7.30 -18.26
N SER A 197 -7.22 -7.67 -17.43
CA SER A 197 -7.03 -7.83 -16.00
C SER A 197 -6.49 -9.21 -15.60
N GLY A 198 -6.08 -10.05 -16.55
CA GLY A 198 -5.44 -11.34 -16.26
C GLY A 198 -6.40 -12.49 -15.92
N PHE A 199 -7.65 -12.41 -16.37
CA PHE A 199 -8.60 -13.52 -16.30
C PHE A 199 -8.66 -14.25 -17.65
N CYS A 200 -8.68 -15.58 -17.62
CA CYS A 200 -8.76 -16.38 -18.85
C CYS A 200 -10.16 -16.38 -19.49
N ASN A 201 -11.22 -16.06 -18.74
CA ASN A 201 -12.57 -15.97 -19.27
C ASN A 201 -13.48 -15.04 -18.44
N ALA A 202 -14.52 -14.52 -19.08
CA ALA A 202 -15.44 -13.53 -18.51
C ALA A 202 -16.37 -14.10 -17.42
N ALA A 203 -16.69 -15.40 -17.47
CA ALA A 203 -17.57 -16.05 -16.49
C ALA A 203 -16.90 -16.10 -15.10
N HIS A 204 -15.69 -16.67 -15.03
CA HIS A 204 -14.89 -16.71 -13.80
C HIS A 204 -14.58 -15.30 -13.28
N PHE A 205 -14.27 -14.36 -14.19
CA PHE A 205 -14.11 -12.95 -13.82
C PHE A 205 -15.35 -12.38 -13.14
N SER A 206 -16.53 -12.52 -13.76
CA SER A 206 -17.77 -11.95 -13.26
C SER A 206 -18.15 -12.51 -11.88
N ASP A 207 -17.94 -13.81 -11.67
CA ASP A 207 -18.17 -14.48 -10.39
C ASP A 207 -17.22 -13.95 -9.30
N CYS A 208 -15.92 -13.89 -9.60
CA CYS A 208 -14.93 -13.34 -8.67
C CYS A 208 -15.19 -11.87 -8.35
N PHE A 209 -15.55 -11.07 -9.35
CA PHE A 209 -15.83 -9.65 -9.20
C PHE A 209 -17.05 -9.42 -8.31
N ARG A 210 -18.16 -10.12 -8.57
CA ARG A 210 -19.37 -10.03 -7.74
C ARG A 210 -19.11 -10.46 -6.31
N ARG A 211 -18.37 -11.56 -6.09
CA ARG A 211 -18.02 -12.01 -4.73
C ARG A 211 -17.14 -11.01 -3.99
N HIS A 212 -16.30 -10.26 -4.69
CA HIS A 212 -15.37 -9.32 -4.07
C HIS A 212 -15.98 -7.95 -3.79
N PHE A 213 -16.77 -7.40 -4.72
CA PHE A 213 -17.32 -6.05 -4.63
C PHE A 213 -18.82 -6.00 -4.32
N SER A 214 -19.49 -7.15 -4.21
CA SER A 214 -20.95 -7.25 -4.06
C SER A 214 -21.75 -6.58 -5.19
N GLN A 215 -21.10 -6.30 -6.32
CA GLN A 215 -21.66 -5.70 -7.52
C GLN A 215 -21.09 -6.43 -8.74
N SER A 216 -21.88 -6.58 -9.80
CA SER A 216 -21.42 -7.14 -11.07
C SER A 216 -20.63 -6.12 -11.90
N PRO A 217 -19.76 -6.56 -12.82
CA PRO A 217 -19.02 -5.66 -13.71
C PRO A 217 -19.91 -4.69 -14.49
N SER A 218 -21.08 -5.16 -14.94
CA SER A 218 -22.05 -4.36 -15.70
C SER A 218 -22.73 -3.30 -14.84
N GLU A 219 -23.01 -3.59 -13.56
CA GLU A 219 -23.61 -2.63 -12.62
C GLU A 219 -22.65 -1.48 -12.33
N VAL A 220 -21.37 -1.79 -12.05
CA VAL A 220 -20.32 -0.77 -11.82
C VAL A 220 -20.18 0.15 -13.03
N ARG A 221 -20.19 -0.40 -14.25
CA ARG A 221 -20.14 0.40 -15.48
C ARG A 221 -21.35 1.30 -15.66
N ARG A 222 -22.55 0.80 -15.41
CA ARG A 222 -23.76 1.63 -15.52
C ARG A 222 -23.67 2.81 -14.56
N ALA A 223 -23.22 2.58 -13.33
CA ALA A 223 -23.03 3.64 -12.35
C ALA A 223 -21.99 4.68 -12.78
N SER A 224 -20.85 4.27 -13.35
CA SER A 224 -19.80 5.20 -13.80
C SER A 224 -20.22 6.05 -15.00
N LEU A 225 -21.03 5.52 -15.91
CA LEU A 225 -21.58 6.28 -17.05
C LEU A 225 -22.53 7.40 -16.59
N HIS A 226 -23.36 7.13 -15.57
CA HIS A 226 -24.24 8.16 -14.99
C HIS A 226 -23.45 9.29 -14.33
N HIS A 227 -22.31 8.98 -13.70
CA HIS A 227 -21.48 9.98 -13.03
C HIS A 227 -20.70 10.89 -14.00
N ARG A 228 -20.54 10.50 -15.27
CA ARG A 228 -19.85 11.29 -16.30
C ARG A 228 -20.80 12.13 -17.16
N ALA A 229 -22.11 11.88 -17.07
CA ALA A 229 -23.14 12.52 -17.89
C ALA A 229 -23.92 13.62 -17.16
N GLY A 230 -23.67 13.82 -15.86
CA GLY A 230 -24.20 14.92 -15.04
C GLY A 230 -23.09 15.87 -14.62
#